data_AF-A0A6N2M9U8-F1
#
_entry.id   AF-A0A6N2M9U8-F1
#
_cell.length_a   1.000
_cell.length_b   1.000
_cell.length_c   1.000
_cell.angle_alpha   90.00
_cell.angle_beta   90.00
_cell.angle_gamma   90.00
#
_symmetry.space_group_name_H-M   'P 1'
#
loop_
_entity.id
_entity.type
_entity.pdbx_description
1 polymer ?
#
loop_
_entity_poly.entity_id
_entity_poly.type
_entity_poly.pdbx_seq_one_letter_code
_entity_poly.pdbx_strand_id
1 'polypeptide(L)' 'MNTSSTGSPSKSKAGSSSQPSETSFKRKRGVFQKDLQHMMYGFGDDANPLPETVALVEDIVVEYVTDLVSIFLG' A
#
# COMPACT_ATOMS: atom_id res chain seq x y z
N MET A 1 9.48 30.58 -36.93
CA MET A 1 8.79 29.44 -37.56
C MET A 1 8.90 28.27 -36.60
N ASN A 2 7.79 27.90 -35.97
CA ASN A 2 7.72 26.94 -34.87
C ASN A 2 6.88 25.73 -35.34
N THR A 3 7.49 24.58 -35.61
CA THR A 3 6.77 23.32 -35.89
C THR A 3 7.68 22.11 -35.68
N SER A 4 7.34 21.27 -34.70
CA SER A 4 7.49 19.79 -34.67
C SER A 4 7.47 19.35 -33.20
N SER A 5 6.73 18.37 -32.73
CA SER A 5 5.68 17.52 -33.28
C SER A 5 5.20 16.70 -32.07
N THR A 6 3.92 16.79 -31.77
CA THR A 6 3.20 15.91 -30.85
C THR A 6 3.20 14.47 -31.39
N GLY A 7 3.53 13.52 -30.52
CA GLY A 7 3.53 12.10 -30.85
C GLY A 7 3.36 11.22 -29.61
N SER A 8 2.11 11.09 -29.14
CA SER A 8 1.71 10.04 -28.20
C SER A 8 1.60 8.71 -28.94
N PRO A 9 1.98 7.57 -28.34
CA PRO A 9 1.46 6.27 -28.74
C PRO A 9 0.45 5.73 -27.73
N SER A 10 -0.62 5.24 -28.31
CA SER A 10 -1.83 4.68 -27.73
C SER A 10 -1.63 3.31 -27.08
N LYS A 11 -2.28 3.13 -25.92
CA LYS A 11 -3.16 2.00 -25.55
C LYS A 11 -2.64 0.56 -25.70
N SER A 12 -2.46 -0.10 -24.56
CA SER A 12 -2.79 -1.52 -24.39
C SER A 12 -3.77 -1.68 -23.22
N LYS A 13 -4.99 -2.12 -23.56
CA LYS A 13 -6.04 -2.59 -22.65
C LYS A 13 -6.00 -4.12 -22.73
N ALA A 14 -5.63 -4.79 -21.64
CA ALA A 14 -5.72 -6.24 -21.55
C ALA A 14 -5.94 -6.67 -20.09
N GLY A 15 -6.94 -7.52 -19.88
CA GLY A 15 -7.01 -8.40 -18.70
C GLY A 15 -7.69 -7.81 -17.47
N SER A 16 -9.02 -7.72 -17.49
CA SER A 16 -9.79 -7.80 -16.24
C SER A 16 -9.75 -9.25 -15.79
N SER A 17 -8.74 -9.62 -14.99
CA SER A 17 -8.77 -10.87 -14.24
C SER A 17 -9.59 -10.61 -12.98
N SER A 18 -10.78 -11.19 -12.94
CA SER A 18 -11.64 -11.31 -11.78
C SER A 18 -10.89 -12.03 -10.65
N GLN A 19 -10.17 -11.27 -9.82
CA GLN A 19 -9.83 -11.70 -8.48
C GLN A 19 -11.02 -11.39 -7.57
N PRO A 20 -11.31 -12.25 -6.58
CA PRO A 20 -12.34 -11.99 -5.58
C PRO A 20 -12.11 -10.59 -5.00
N SER A 21 -13.19 -9.83 -4.89
CA SER A 21 -13.19 -8.52 -4.26
C SER A 21 -12.86 -8.67 -2.76
N GLU A 22 -11.56 -8.71 -2.44
CA GLU A 22 -10.98 -8.37 -1.13
C GLU A 22 -11.18 -6.86 -0.92
N THR A 23 -12.43 -6.45 -0.78
CA THR A 23 -12.84 -5.06 -0.66
C THR A 23 -13.22 -4.77 0.78
N SER A 24 -12.23 -4.32 1.57
CA SER A 24 -12.50 -3.29 2.58
C SER A 24 -11.28 -2.44 2.93
N PHE A 25 -10.06 -2.99 2.90
CA PHE A 25 -8.85 -2.25 3.32
C PHE A 25 -8.07 -1.55 2.20
N LYS A 26 -8.27 -1.93 0.92
CA LYS A 26 -7.56 -1.31 -0.22
C LYS A 26 -7.77 0.21 -0.33
N ARG A 27 -8.82 0.76 0.27
CA ARG A 27 -9.13 2.21 0.27
C ARG A 27 -8.38 3.00 1.36
N LYS A 28 -7.74 2.32 2.33
CA LYS A 28 -7.03 2.93 3.48
C LYS A 28 -5.55 2.56 3.56
N ARG A 29 -4.93 2.14 2.46
CA ARG A 29 -3.48 1.92 2.42
C ARG A 29 -2.75 3.26 2.60
N GLY A 30 -1.69 3.29 3.38
CA GLY A 30 -0.91 4.51 3.61
C GLY A 30 -1.34 5.35 4.81
N VAL A 31 -2.38 4.95 5.55
CA VAL A 31 -2.92 5.76 6.67
C VAL A 31 -1.95 5.80 7.83
N PHE A 32 -1.19 4.73 8.05
CA PHE A 32 -0.28 4.61 9.20
C PHE A 32 1.20 4.79 8.83
N GLN A 33 1.54 4.92 7.55
CA GLN A 33 2.95 4.87 7.12
C GLN A 33 3.85 5.91 7.80
N LYS A 34 3.37 7.14 7.98
CA LYS A 34 4.16 8.18 8.67
C LYS A 34 4.44 7.81 10.12
N ASP A 35 3.44 7.35 10.86
CA ASP A 35 3.60 7.00 12.27
C ASP A 35 4.39 5.70 12.42
N LEU A 36 4.22 4.77 11.49
CA LEU A 36 4.91 3.50 11.45
C LEU A 36 6.41 3.67 11.21
N GLN A 37 6.84 4.60 10.36
CA GLN A 37 8.26 4.95 10.21
C GLN A 37 8.90 5.37 11.55
N HIS A 38 8.22 6.22 12.32
CA HIS A 38 8.74 6.67 13.62
C HIS A 38 8.77 5.53 14.64
N MET A 39 7.76 4.67 14.64
CA MET A 39 7.74 3.49 15.50
C MET A 39 8.87 2.52 15.13
N MET A 40 9.06 2.22 13.84
CA MET A 40 10.15 1.35 13.36
C MET A 40 11.51 1.86 13.83
N TYR A 41 11.77 3.16 13.69
CA TYR A 41 12.98 3.78 14.23
C TYR A 41 13.05 3.67 15.78
N GLY A 42 11.94 3.90 16.47
CA GLY A 42 11.84 3.74 17.93
C GLY A 42 12.14 2.31 18.42
N PHE A 43 11.94 1.30 17.56
CA PHE A 43 12.30 -0.10 17.80
C PHE A 43 13.69 -0.48 17.28
N GLY A 44 14.47 0.48 16.77
CA GLY A 44 15.86 0.29 16.37
C GLY A 44 16.08 -0.02 14.88
N ASP A 45 15.06 0.14 14.03
CA ASP A 45 15.23 0.09 12.58
C ASP A 45 15.88 1.38 12.04
N ASP A 46 16.17 1.41 10.72
CA ASP A 46 16.70 2.58 10.04
C ASP A 46 15.78 3.81 10.19
N ALA A 47 16.36 5.00 10.30
CA ALA A 47 15.61 6.25 10.43
C ALA A 47 14.80 6.62 9.17
N ASN A 48 15.18 6.06 8.01
CA ASN A 48 14.52 6.24 6.72
C ASN A 48 14.29 4.87 6.05
N PRO A 49 13.38 4.04 6.59
CA PRO A 49 13.13 2.71 6.08
C PRO A 49 12.56 2.77 4.65
N LEU A 50 12.80 1.72 3.87
CA LEU A 50 12.30 1.65 2.50
C LEU A 50 10.76 1.74 2.48
N PRO A 51 10.15 2.47 1.53
CA PRO A 51 8.69 2.59 1.42
C PRO A 51 7.98 1.23 1.34
N GLU A 52 8.60 0.26 0.69
CA GLU A 52 8.10 -1.12 0.57
C GLU A 52 8.07 -1.83 1.92
N THR A 53 9.08 -1.61 2.77
CA THR A 53 9.12 -2.16 4.14
C THR A 53 7.99 -1.57 4.97
N VAL A 54 7.80 -0.26 4.94
CA VAL A 54 6.73 0.41 5.70
C VAL A 54 5.35 -0.07 5.22
N ALA A 55 5.17 -0.24 3.91
CA ALA A 55 3.93 -0.78 3.35
C ALA A 55 3.67 -2.23 3.80
N LEU A 56 4.69 -3.09 3.82
CA LEU A 56 4.55 -4.47 4.27
C LEU A 56 4.21 -4.53 5.77
N VAL A 57 4.86 -3.72 6.60
CA VAL A 57 4.57 -3.68 8.04
C VAL A 57 3.16 -3.13 8.30
N GLU A 58 2.69 -2.16 7.50
CA GLU A 58 1.31 -1.70 7.58
C GLU A 58 0.33 -2.84 7.27
N ASP A 59 0.59 -3.62 6.21
CA ASP A 59 -0.24 -4.77 5.85
C ASP A 59 -0.26 -5.81 7.00
N ILE A 60 0.89 -6.14 7.61
CA ILE A 60 1.00 -7.06 8.75
C ILE A 60 0.23 -6.57 9.99
N VAL A 61 0.37 -5.29 10.35
CA VAL A 61 -0.27 -4.73 11.55
C VAL A 61 -1.79 -4.70 11.40
N VAL A 62 -2.29 -4.33 10.21
CA VAL A 62 -3.73 -4.31 9.93
C VAL A 62 -4.30 -5.74 10.01
N GLU A 63 -3.62 -6.72 9.43
CA GLU A 63 -4.01 -8.12 9.51
C GLU A 63 -4.05 -8.60 10.97
N TYR A 64 -2.94 -8.42 11.70
CA TYR A 64 -2.84 -8.85 13.10
C TYR A 64 -3.93 -8.27 14.00
N VAL A 65 -4.20 -6.95 13.92
CA VAL A 65 -5.24 -6.31 14.73
C VAL A 65 -6.62 -6.80 14.33
N THR A 66 -6.87 -7.00 13.04
CA THR A 66 -8.15 -7.53 12.54
C THR A 66 -8.40 -8.94 13.06
N ASP A 67 -7.38 -9.79 13.01
CA ASP A 67 -7.44 -11.17 13.52
C ASP A 67 -7.64 -11.21 15.02
N LEU A 68 -6.90 -10.38 15.78
CA LEU A 68 -7.11 -10.25 17.23
C LEU A 68 -8.56 -9.90 17.55
N VAL A 69 -9.10 -8.85 16.92
CA VAL A 69 -10.49 -8.43 17.17
C VAL A 69 -11.48 -9.51 16.73
N SER A 70 -11.24 -10.20 15.62
CA SER A 70 -12.09 -11.31 15.17
C SER A 70 -12.09 -12.49 16.16
N ILE A 71 -10.94 -12.80 16.78
CA ILE A 71 -10.82 -13.85 17.79
C ILE A 71 -11.60 -13.50 19.05
N PHE A 72 -11.60 -12.24 19.48
CA PHE A 72 -12.30 -11.80 20.68
C PHE A 72 -13.82 -11.62 20.51
N LEU A 73 -14.32 -11.59 19.27
CA LEU A 73 -15.74 -11.40 18.96
C LEU A 73 -16.46 -12.70 18.54
N GLY A 74 -15.75 -13.81 18.40
CA GLY A 74 -16.30 -15.16 18.14
C GLY A 74 -16.49 -15.97 19.42
#